data_AF-A0A7W8E6U3-F1
#
_entry.id   AF-A0A7W8E6U3-F1
#
_cell.length_a   1.000
_cell.length_b   1.000
_cell.length_c   1.000
_cell.angle_alpha   90.00
_cell.angle_beta   90.00
_cell.angle_gamma   90.00
#
_symmetry.space_group_name_H-M   'P 1'
#
loop_
_entity.id
_entity.type
_entity.pdbx_description
1 polymer ?
#
loop_
_entity_poly.entity_id
_entity_poly.type
_entity_poly.pdbx_seq_one_letter_code
_entity_poly.pdbx_strand_id
1 'polypeptide(L)'
;MEILENNDGHGSSATRFRALLLVIALFAAVNSYGEVCTTQSQMKPADRDVIASAAKILSSKVQTNDIAGLRTQSVPEIAKDYASMTSLVAATSTKIAAAPLAVDQIYLLDATNLKTLADGTNQDSQFFCSLNNSIAEATFFIPALPPGRYAYAQVLAPSATSPWRLAYLLRQDASGNWAMAGFYPRSLTAASHDGLWYWTQARDQIKNKHLWTGYLLYQEAQSLLQPVGFVGSTHLEQLHKEASASAPPALSEGISPEAPLVVKGQTGAEFRFTNLTTDDSIGGDKLYVVVHLAPDPEPEPATTPGTPPAKATPKPAPATAPLSPKDRNASAMVALLAAYPELKSTFGGVWVFADNPGKNPFVTEQPMAEIR
;
A
#
# COMPACT_ATOMS: atom_id res chain seq x y z
N MET A 1 -80.07 -21.61 34.78
CA MET A 1 -80.73 -22.92 34.91
C MET A 1 -79.94 -23.87 34.04
N GLU A 2 -79.10 -24.70 34.68
CA GLU A 2 -78.75 -26.10 34.36
C GLU A 2 -79.15 -26.63 32.95
N ILE A 3 -78.36 -27.43 32.21
CA ILE A 3 -77.16 -28.23 32.51
C ILE A 3 -76.65 -28.90 31.19
N LEU A 4 -75.36 -29.31 31.17
CA LEU A 4 -74.71 -30.41 30.37
C LEU A 4 -74.65 -30.28 28.82
N GLU A 5 -73.71 -30.84 28.05
CA GLU A 5 -72.57 -31.77 28.27
C GLU A 5 -71.61 -31.72 27.05
N ASN A 6 -70.32 -31.98 27.33
CA ASN A 6 -69.26 -32.61 26.52
C ASN A 6 -69.40 -32.83 24.99
N ASN A 7 -68.31 -32.51 24.25
CA ASN A 7 -67.65 -33.53 23.40
C ASN A 7 -66.19 -33.18 23.07
N ASP A 8 -65.34 -34.19 23.20
CA ASP A 8 -63.89 -34.22 22.98
C ASP A 8 -63.50 -34.11 21.50
N GLY A 9 -62.24 -33.70 21.23
CA GLY A 9 -61.52 -34.28 20.10
C GLY A 9 -60.43 -33.45 19.43
N HIS A 10 -59.20 -33.92 19.62
CA HIS A 10 -58.13 -34.02 18.60
C HIS A 10 -57.35 -32.75 18.22
N GLY A 11 -56.03 -32.80 18.46
CA GLY A 11 -55.07 -31.97 17.71
C GLY A 11 -53.81 -31.49 18.43
N SER A 12 -53.57 -31.93 19.67
CA SER A 12 -52.33 -31.63 20.41
C SER A 12 -51.17 -32.51 19.92
N SER A 13 -50.44 -32.09 18.88
CA SER A 13 -49.10 -32.64 18.62
C SER A 13 -48.25 -31.82 17.64
N ALA A 14 -48.84 -31.26 16.58
CA ALA A 14 -48.07 -30.63 15.50
C ALA A 14 -47.45 -29.27 15.89
N THR A 15 -48.05 -28.53 16.81
CA THR A 15 -47.61 -27.17 17.18
C THR A 15 -46.45 -27.17 18.19
N ARG A 16 -46.33 -28.22 19.02
CA ARG A 16 -45.24 -28.33 20.00
C ARG A 16 -43.92 -28.80 19.36
N PHE A 17 -43.99 -29.59 18.29
CA PHE A 17 -42.80 -30.05 17.57
C PHE A 17 -42.14 -28.96 16.70
N ARG A 18 -42.94 -28.03 16.15
CA ARG A 18 -42.41 -26.87 15.40
C ARG A 18 -41.74 -25.82 16.29
N ALA A 19 -42.24 -25.63 17.52
CA ALA A 19 -41.61 -24.71 18.48
C ALA A 19 -40.25 -25.23 18.99
N LEU A 20 -40.09 -26.56 19.15
CA LEU A 20 -38.83 -27.15 19.62
C LEU A 20 -37.71 -27.10 18.57
N LEU A 21 -38.05 -27.25 17.27
CA LEU A 21 -37.08 -27.14 16.18
C LEU A 21 -36.56 -25.71 15.96
N LEU A 22 -37.36 -24.68 16.28
CA LEU A 22 -36.91 -23.29 16.18
C LEU A 22 -35.94 -22.89 17.32
N VAL A 23 -36.09 -23.47 18.51
CA VAL A 23 -35.20 -23.19 19.66
C VAL A 23 -33.84 -23.90 19.53
N ILE A 24 -33.80 -25.09 18.93
CA ILE A 24 -32.52 -25.79 18.66
C ILE A 24 -31.72 -25.08 17.54
N ALA A 25 -32.40 -24.45 16.57
CA ALA A 25 -31.73 -23.67 15.54
C ALA A 25 -31.10 -22.35 16.06
N LEU A 26 -31.62 -21.76 17.14
CA LEU A 26 -31.04 -20.56 17.75
C LEU A 26 -29.84 -20.83 18.68
N PHE A 27 -29.65 -22.07 19.15
CA PHE A 27 -28.47 -22.44 19.94
C PHE A 27 -27.29 -22.96 19.10
N ALA A 28 -27.47 -23.09 17.78
CA ALA A 28 -26.36 -23.15 16.83
C ALA A 28 -25.83 -21.73 16.55
N ALA A 29 -25.54 -20.97 17.60
CA ALA A 29 -24.57 -19.88 17.49
C ALA A 29 -23.23 -20.56 17.22
N VAL A 30 -22.93 -20.73 15.93
CA VAL A 30 -21.58 -21.04 15.48
C VAL A 30 -20.72 -19.97 16.16
N ASN A 31 -19.88 -20.38 17.12
CA ASN A 31 -18.77 -19.54 17.52
C ASN A 31 -17.96 -19.35 16.25
N SER A 32 -18.20 -18.25 15.56
CA SER A 32 -17.28 -17.74 14.57
C SER A 32 -16.06 -17.38 15.38
N TYR A 33 -15.11 -18.32 15.49
CA TYR A 33 -13.80 -18.05 16.05
C TYR A 33 -13.10 -17.14 15.04
N GLY A 34 -13.45 -15.86 15.12
CA GLY A 34 -12.77 -14.80 14.40
C GLY A 34 -11.32 -14.77 14.83
N GLU A 35 -10.48 -14.34 13.90
CA GLU A 35 -9.08 -14.06 14.13
C GLU A 35 -8.93 -13.12 15.33
N VAL A 36 -8.08 -13.51 16.28
CA VAL A 36 -7.94 -12.76 17.53
C VAL A 36 -6.78 -11.80 17.39
N CYS A 37 -7.05 -10.50 17.53
CA CYS A 37 -6.02 -9.50 17.70
C CYS A 37 -5.86 -9.08 19.15
N THR A 38 -4.63 -9.08 19.65
CA THR A 38 -4.27 -8.48 20.95
C THR A 38 -3.31 -7.32 20.73
N THR A 39 -3.67 -6.14 21.23
CA THR A 39 -2.79 -4.96 21.18
C THR A 39 -1.68 -5.04 22.24
N GLN A 40 -0.58 -4.30 22.05
CA GLN A 40 0.53 -4.24 23.01
C GLN A 40 0.09 -3.97 24.46
N SER A 41 -0.92 -3.12 24.68
CA SER A 41 -1.41 -2.77 26.02
C SER A 41 -2.25 -3.87 26.67
N GLN A 42 -2.81 -4.78 25.89
CA GLN A 42 -3.61 -5.92 26.34
C GLN A 42 -2.77 -7.20 26.53
N MET A 43 -1.55 -7.24 25.98
CA MET A 43 -0.64 -8.39 26.12
C MET A 43 -0.13 -8.54 27.55
N LYS A 44 0.12 -9.79 27.95
CA LYS A 44 0.90 -10.06 29.16
C LYS A 44 2.33 -9.55 28.96
N PRO A 45 2.99 -9.00 30.00
CA PRO A 45 4.37 -8.51 29.87
C PRO A 45 5.33 -9.54 29.29
N ALA A 46 5.25 -10.81 29.71
CA ALA A 46 6.12 -11.88 29.21
C ALA A 46 5.97 -12.10 27.68
N ASP A 47 4.72 -12.15 27.18
CA ASP A 47 4.46 -12.35 25.75
C ASP A 47 4.97 -11.16 24.93
N ARG A 48 4.70 -9.94 25.41
CA ARG A 48 5.18 -8.70 24.81
C ARG A 48 6.71 -8.65 24.75
N ASP A 49 7.37 -8.95 25.86
CA ASP A 49 8.83 -8.81 25.99
C ASP A 49 9.59 -9.83 25.13
N VAL A 50 9.04 -11.04 24.95
CA VAL A 50 9.60 -12.04 24.04
C VAL A 50 9.49 -11.60 22.58
N ILE A 51 8.34 -11.06 22.16
CA ILE A 51 8.16 -10.53 20.80
C ILE A 51 9.08 -9.31 20.54
N ALA A 52 9.12 -8.38 21.51
CA ALA A 52 9.98 -7.21 21.45
C ALA A 52 11.46 -7.61 21.31
N SER A 53 11.89 -8.61 22.07
CA SER A 53 13.26 -9.13 22.02
C SER A 53 13.57 -9.74 20.66
N ALA A 54 12.67 -10.55 20.08
CA ALA A 54 12.84 -11.12 18.75
C ALA A 54 12.98 -10.04 17.68
N ALA A 55 12.09 -9.04 17.66
CA ALA A 55 12.15 -7.93 16.71
C ALA A 55 13.45 -7.11 16.84
N LYS A 56 13.93 -6.89 18.07
CA LYS A 56 15.19 -6.19 18.34
C LYS A 56 16.41 -7.00 17.89
N ILE A 57 16.42 -8.31 18.10
CA ILE A 57 17.49 -9.20 17.63
C ILE A 57 17.56 -9.18 16.10
N LEU A 58 16.43 -9.35 15.41
CA LEU A 58 16.37 -9.25 13.95
C LEU A 58 16.86 -7.88 13.47
N SER A 59 16.41 -6.79 14.10
CA SER A 59 16.84 -5.43 13.75
C SER A 59 18.33 -5.20 13.96
N SER A 60 18.92 -5.79 15.01
CA SER A 60 20.37 -5.74 15.24
C SER A 60 21.13 -6.44 14.12
N LYS A 61 20.61 -7.56 13.61
CA LYS A 61 21.22 -8.25 12.47
C LYS A 61 21.09 -7.48 11.17
N VAL A 62 19.96 -6.80 10.93
CA VAL A 62 19.83 -5.86 9.80
C VAL A 62 20.88 -4.75 9.94
N GLN A 63 21.00 -4.15 11.12
CA GLN A 63 21.95 -3.07 11.39
C GLN A 63 23.42 -3.49 11.17
N THR A 64 23.78 -4.73 11.48
CA THR A 64 25.13 -5.28 11.26
C THR A 64 25.32 -5.96 9.92
N ASN A 65 24.32 -5.91 9.02
CA ASN A 65 24.30 -6.60 7.73
C ASN A 65 24.57 -8.12 7.86
N ASP A 66 24.10 -8.75 8.94
CA ASP A 66 24.20 -10.20 9.21
C ASP A 66 23.12 -10.98 8.45
N ILE A 67 23.30 -11.08 7.13
CA ILE A 67 22.42 -11.82 6.20
C ILE A 67 22.25 -13.28 6.61
N ALA A 68 23.35 -13.95 6.98
CA ALA A 68 23.33 -15.36 7.36
C ALA A 68 22.52 -15.57 8.63
N GLY A 69 22.74 -14.76 9.66
CA GLY A 69 21.99 -14.82 10.90
C GLY A 69 20.51 -14.51 10.71
N LEU A 70 20.14 -13.51 9.90
CA LEU A 70 18.74 -13.23 9.60
C LEU A 70 18.07 -14.42 8.90
N ARG A 71 18.76 -15.03 7.94
CA ARG A 71 18.26 -16.23 7.25
C ARG A 71 17.99 -17.38 8.21
N THR A 72 18.88 -17.61 9.19
CA THR A 72 18.67 -18.66 10.21
C THR A 72 17.53 -18.36 11.17
N GLN A 73 17.16 -17.09 11.34
CA GLN A 73 16.05 -16.65 12.19
C GLN A 73 14.77 -16.35 11.38
N SER A 74 14.73 -16.78 10.11
CA SER A 74 13.57 -16.64 9.25
C SER A 74 12.78 -17.95 9.21
N VAL A 75 11.50 -17.85 8.89
CA VAL A 75 10.69 -19.04 8.57
C VAL A 75 11.25 -19.76 7.33
N PRO A 76 11.07 -21.09 7.20
CA PRO A 76 11.61 -21.88 6.09
C PRO A 76 11.28 -21.31 4.70
N GLU A 77 10.08 -20.76 4.54
CA GLU A 77 9.55 -20.18 3.30
C GLU A 77 10.39 -18.98 2.85
N ILE A 78 10.77 -18.10 3.78
CA ILE A 78 11.68 -16.98 3.49
C ILE A 78 13.11 -17.46 3.35
N ALA A 79 13.55 -18.40 4.19
CA ALA A 79 14.92 -18.89 4.18
C ALA A 79 15.30 -19.57 2.85
N LYS A 80 14.32 -20.10 2.11
CA LYS A 80 14.55 -20.74 0.80
C LYS A 80 14.94 -19.73 -0.28
N ASP A 81 14.24 -18.59 -0.37
CA ASP A 81 14.35 -17.62 -1.47
C ASP A 81 14.83 -16.24 -0.97
N TYR A 82 16.08 -16.18 -0.50
CA TYR A 82 16.64 -15.04 0.25
C TYR A 82 17.33 -13.95 -0.61
N ALA A 83 17.33 -14.09 -1.94
CA ALA A 83 18.12 -13.22 -2.83
C ALA A 83 17.68 -11.75 -2.77
N SER A 84 16.38 -11.49 -2.84
CA SER A 84 15.82 -10.11 -2.75
C SER A 84 16.08 -9.48 -1.38
N MET A 85 16.05 -10.29 -0.32
CA MET A 85 16.31 -9.85 1.06
C MET A 85 17.75 -9.37 1.25
N THR A 86 18.70 -9.93 0.51
CA THR A 86 20.13 -9.57 0.62
C THR A 86 20.36 -8.10 0.26
N SER A 87 19.86 -7.66 -0.89
CA SER A 87 19.99 -6.25 -1.32
C SER A 87 19.22 -5.30 -0.41
N LEU A 88 18.02 -5.70 0.03
CA LEU A 88 17.19 -4.90 0.93
C LEU A 88 17.86 -4.67 2.29
N VAL A 89 18.41 -5.72 2.89
CA VAL A 89 19.13 -5.62 4.18
C VAL A 89 20.41 -4.81 4.02
N ALA A 90 21.19 -5.03 2.96
CA ALA A 90 22.39 -4.25 2.70
C ALA A 90 22.07 -2.76 2.57
N ALA A 91 21.07 -2.38 1.75
CA ALA A 91 20.64 -1.00 1.60
C ALA A 91 20.16 -0.40 2.93
N THR A 92 19.33 -1.14 3.69
CA THR A 92 18.81 -0.69 4.98
C THR A 92 19.91 -0.51 6.02
N SER A 93 20.87 -1.44 6.10
CA SER A 93 21.97 -1.42 7.07
C SER A 93 22.77 -0.12 7.02
N THR A 94 23.03 0.39 5.81
CA THR A 94 23.75 1.65 5.60
C THR A 94 23.00 2.87 6.13
N LYS A 95 21.66 2.81 6.17
CA LYS A 95 20.78 3.90 6.58
C LYS A 95 20.53 3.93 8.08
N ILE A 96 20.64 2.79 8.76
CA ILE A 96 20.40 2.66 10.20
C ILE A 96 21.68 2.39 11.01
N ALA A 97 22.85 2.56 10.39
CA ALA A 97 24.14 2.35 11.04
C ALA A 97 24.22 3.18 12.34
N ALA A 98 24.57 2.51 13.44
CA ALA A 98 24.66 3.09 14.78
C ALA A 98 23.36 3.72 15.36
N ALA A 99 22.22 3.60 14.69
CA ALA A 99 20.94 4.08 15.23
C ALA A 99 20.51 3.26 16.46
N PRO A 100 20.06 3.90 17.56
CA PRO A 100 19.51 3.15 18.68
C PRO A 100 18.20 2.46 18.27
N LEU A 101 18.11 1.15 18.50
CA LEU A 101 16.94 0.36 18.13
C LEU A 101 15.91 0.34 19.27
N ALA A 102 14.72 0.87 19.01
CA ALA A 102 13.61 0.93 19.98
C ALA A 102 12.36 0.26 19.41
N VAL A 103 11.78 -0.69 20.13
CA VAL A 103 10.49 -1.30 19.74
C VAL A 103 9.38 -0.34 20.11
N ASP A 104 8.56 0.05 19.14
CA ASP A 104 7.51 1.06 19.30
C ASP A 104 6.12 0.41 19.42
N GLN A 105 5.77 -0.47 18.47
CA GLN A 105 4.44 -1.08 18.39
C GLN A 105 4.52 -2.60 18.23
N ILE A 106 3.64 -3.32 18.92
CA ILE A 106 3.48 -4.77 18.83
C ILE A 106 2.00 -5.15 18.79
N TYR A 107 1.64 -6.06 17.89
CA TYR A 107 0.32 -6.68 17.81
C TYR A 107 0.48 -8.20 17.71
N LEU A 108 -0.34 -8.94 18.45
CA LEU A 108 -0.40 -10.39 18.39
C LEU A 108 -1.62 -10.76 17.55
N LEU A 109 -1.37 -11.55 16.51
CA LEU A 109 -2.33 -11.93 15.49
C LEU A 109 -2.49 -13.45 15.59
N ASP A 110 -3.55 -13.91 16.26
CA ASP A 110 -3.80 -15.35 16.44
C ASP A 110 -4.69 -15.90 15.32
N ALA A 111 -4.04 -16.63 14.42
CA ALA A 111 -4.62 -17.27 13.25
C ALA A 111 -4.68 -18.80 13.42
N THR A 112 -4.51 -19.32 14.65
CA THR A 112 -4.36 -20.77 14.92
C THR A 112 -5.59 -21.57 14.48
N ASN A 113 -6.77 -20.94 14.51
CA ASN A 113 -8.05 -21.58 14.17
C ASN A 113 -8.45 -21.40 12.70
N LEU A 114 -7.59 -20.79 11.86
CA LEU A 114 -7.86 -20.69 10.44
C LEU A 114 -7.94 -22.07 9.81
N LYS A 115 -8.86 -22.22 8.86
CA LYS A 115 -9.03 -23.46 8.10
C LYS A 115 -8.47 -23.26 6.70
N THR A 116 -7.82 -24.29 6.20
CA THR A 116 -7.48 -24.36 4.77
C THR A 116 -8.76 -24.52 3.96
N LEU A 117 -8.78 -23.94 2.77
CA LEU A 117 -9.82 -24.12 1.78
C LEU A 117 -9.87 -25.57 1.30
N ALA A 118 -10.98 -25.94 0.65
CA ALA A 118 -11.22 -27.32 0.18
C ALA A 118 -10.19 -27.78 -0.87
N ASP A 119 -9.54 -26.85 -1.56
CA ASP A 119 -8.45 -27.09 -2.52
C ASP A 119 -7.06 -27.18 -1.87
N GLY A 120 -6.98 -27.07 -0.54
CA GLY A 120 -5.73 -27.09 0.23
C GLY A 120 -5.01 -25.75 0.31
N THR A 121 -5.57 -24.67 -0.24
CA THR A 121 -4.99 -23.33 -0.14
C THR A 121 -5.37 -22.64 1.18
N ASN A 122 -4.63 -21.60 1.57
CA ASN A 122 -4.94 -20.82 2.76
C ASN A 122 -5.97 -19.72 2.44
N GLN A 123 -6.77 -19.37 3.44
CA GLN A 123 -7.71 -18.25 3.36
C GLN A 123 -7.00 -16.91 3.57
N ASP A 124 -7.62 -15.84 3.08
CA ASP A 124 -7.24 -14.48 3.47
C ASP A 124 -7.64 -14.22 4.93
N SER A 125 -6.85 -13.40 5.62
CA SER A 125 -7.04 -13.11 7.03
C SER A 125 -7.21 -11.61 7.30
N GLN A 126 -8.18 -11.29 8.16
CA GLN A 126 -8.48 -9.96 8.67
C GLN A 126 -8.49 -9.88 10.20
N PHE A 127 -7.49 -9.22 10.76
CA PHE A 127 -7.40 -8.94 12.20
C PHE A 127 -7.84 -7.52 12.51
N PHE A 128 -8.75 -7.36 13.48
CA PHE A 128 -9.24 -6.06 13.95
C PHE A 128 -8.80 -5.83 15.39
N CYS A 129 -7.99 -4.79 15.61
CA CYS A 129 -7.36 -4.49 16.89
C CYS A 129 -7.90 -3.16 17.42
N SER A 130 -8.92 -3.20 18.29
CA SER A 130 -9.43 -1.98 18.94
C SER A 130 -8.36 -1.34 19.82
N LEU A 131 -8.10 -0.05 19.60
CA LEU A 131 -7.12 0.72 20.34
C LEU A 131 -7.80 1.34 21.57
N ASN A 132 -7.31 0.98 22.76
CA ASN A 132 -7.74 1.57 24.05
C ASN A 132 -9.26 1.58 24.28
N ASN A 133 -9.97 0.53 23.83
CA ASN A 133 -11.45 0.44 23.89
C ASN A 133 -12.16 1.62 23.19
N SER A 134 -11.51 2.21 22.18
CA SER A 134 -12.09 3.26 21.35
C SER A 134 -12.55 2.71 20.00
N ILE A 135 -13.20 3.57 19.22
CA ILE A 135 -13.55 3.30 17.81
C ILE A 135 -12.34 3.34 16.88
N ALA A 136 -11.17 3.75 17.37
CA ALA A 136 -9.94 3.70 16.60
C ALA A 136 -9.39 2.27 16.61
N GLU A 137 -9.00 1.78 15.45
CA GLU A 137 -8.56 0.41 15.27
C GLU A 137 -7.29 0.38 14.41
N ALA A 138 -6.46 -0.63 14.65
CA ALA A 138 -5.47 -1.09 13.68
C ALA A 138 -6.03 -2.36 13.01
N THR A 139 -5.90 -2.45 11.70
CA THR A 139 -6.39 -3.58 10.92
C THR A 139 -5.25 -4.25 10.17
N PHE A 140 -5.33 -5.57 10.01
CA PHE A 140 -4.34 -6.34 9.26
C PHE A 140 -5.04 -7.22 8.23
N PHE A 141 -4.78 -6.99 6.95
CA PHE A 141 -5.28 -7.80 5.84
C PHE A 141 -4.14 -8.62 5.22
N ILE A 142 -3.99 -9.87 5.63
CA ILE A 142 -2.88 -10.73 5.18
C ILE A 142 -3.43 -11.85 4.30
N PRO A 143 -3.14 -11.83 2.98
CA PRO A 143 -3.67 -12.83 2.06
C PRO A 143 -3.00 -14.19 2.25
N ALA A 144 -3.77 -15.26 2.05
CA ALA A 144 -3.30 -16.65 2.10
C ALA A 144 -2.46 -17.03 3.34
N LEU A 145 -2.84 -16.52 4.53
CA LEU A 145 -2.08 -16.71 5.76
C LEU A 145 -2.23 -18.16 6.30
N PRO A 146 -1.15 -18.93 6.47
CA PRO A 146 -1.24 -20.26 7.08
C PRO A 146 -1.73 -20.20 8.52
N PRO A 147 -2.42 -21.23 9.02
CA PRO A 147 -2.80 -21.30 10.43
C PRO A 147 -1.58 -21.22 11.35
N GLY A 148 -1.68 -20.43 12.41
CA GLY A 148 -0.62 -20.26 13.39
C GLY A 148 -0.71 -18.95 14.17
N ARG A 149 0.27 -18.74 15.04
CA ARG A 149 0.37 -17.51 15.83
C ARG A 149 1.41 -16.58 15.22
N TYR A 150 0.99 -15.35 14.96
CA TYR A 150 1.78 -14.31 14.32
C TYR A 150 1.90 -13.10 15.21
N ALA A 151 2.92 -12.28 14.98
CA ALA A 151 3.06 -10.97 15.59
C ALA A 151 3.51 -9.96 14.55
N TYR A 152 2.95 -8.76 14.63
CA TYR A 152 3.44 -7.60 13.90
C TYR A 152 4.23 -6.73 14.87
N ALA A 153 5.48 -6.41 14.54
CA ALA A 153 6.34 -5.60 15.40
C ALA A 153 7.02 -4.48 14.59
N GLN A 154 7.06 -3.28 15.16
CA GLN A 154 7.76 -2.12 14.59
C GLN A 154 8.94 -1.73 15.48
N VAL A 155 10.10 -1.57 14.85
CA VAL A 155 11.31 -1.04 15.50
C VAL A 155 11.68 0.28 14.85
N LEU A 156 11.81 1.32 15.66
CA LEU A 156 12.32 2.62 15.25
C LEU A 156 13.85 2.63 15.33
N ALA A 157 14.45 3.19 14.29
CA ALA A 157 15.88 3.45 14.17
C ALA A 157 16.05 4.93 13.78
N PRO A 158 16.16 5.85 14.76
CA PRO A 158 16.41 7.25 14.46
C PRO A 158 17.84 7.38 13.93
N SER A 159 17.99 7.61 12.63
CA SER A 159 19.29 7.90 12.02
C SER A 159 19.49 9.41 11.89
N ALA A 160 20.75 9.84 11.72
CA ALA A 160 21.07 11.25 11.54
C ALA A 160 20.50 11.84 10.23
N THR A 161 20.31 11.02 9.20
CA THR A 161 19.82 11.48 7.88
C THR A 161 18.31 11.41 7.74
N SER A 162 17.67 10.43 8.36
CA SER A 162 16.22 10.25 8.37
C SER A 162 15.82 9.19 9.40
N PRO A 163 14.72 9.32 10.14
CA PRO A 163 14.23 8.24 10.98
C PRO A 163 13.71 7.06 10.13
N TRP A 164 14.11 5.84 10.49
CA TRP A 164 13.65 4.61 9.83
C TRP A 164 12.74 3.80 10.73
N ARG A 165 11.78 3.10 10.11
CA ARG A 165 10.97 2.06 10.72
C ARG A 165 11.30 0.73 10.09
N LEU A 166 11.55 -0.27 10.93
CA LEU A 166 11.73 -1.67 10.57
C LEU A 166 10.49 -2.42 11.03
N ALA A 167 9.59 -2.73 10.10
CA ALA A 167 8.40 -3.51 10.39
C ALA A 167 8.63 -5.00 10.08
N TYR A 168 8.20 -5.86 11.00
CA TYR A 168 8.31 -7.31 10.88
C TYR A 168 6.94 -7.97 11.00
N LEU A 169 6.71 -8.95 10.15
CA LEU A 169 5.77 -10.02 10.45
C LEU A 169 6.59 -11.17 11.05
N LEU A 170 6.20 -11.65 12.22
CA LEU A 170 6.83 -12.75 12.92
C LEU A 170 5.85 -13.92 13.00
N ARG A 171 6.36 -15.15 12.90
CA ARG A 171 5.58 -16.38 13.12
C ARG A 171 6.19 -17.16 14.26
N GLN A 172 5.34 -17.63 15.17
CA GLN A 172 5.77 -18.51 16.26
C GLN A 172 5.93 -19.94 15.73
N ASP A 173 7.06 -20.57 16.03
CA ASP A 173 7.29 -21.99 15.75
C ASP A 173 6.67 -22.90 16.82
N ALA A 174 6.71 -24.21 16.60
CA ALA A 174 6.20 -25.20 17.55
C ALA A 174 6.93 -25.21 18.91
N SER A 175 8.14 -24.64 18.98
CA SER A 175 8.93 -24.50 20.22
C SER A 175 8.65 -23.18 20.95
N GLY A 176 7.78 -22.33 20.40
CA GLY A 176 7.45 -21.03 20.95
C GLY A 176 8.38 -19.89 20.53
N ASN A 177 9.37 -20.13 19.67
CA ASN A 177 10.29 -19.10 19.19
C ASN A 177 9.66 -18.28 18.07
N TRP A 178 10.03 -17.01 17.98
CA TRP A 178 9.55 -16.11 16.95
C TRP A 178 10.57 -15.98 15.82
N ALA A 179 10.17 -16.36 14.61
CA ALA A 179 10.97 -16.27 13.40
C ALA A 179 10.40 -15.20 12.46
N MET A 180 11.28 -14.59 11.66
CA MET A 180 10.89 -13.60 10.65
C MET A 180 10.09 -14.25 9.53
N ALA A 181 8.85 -13.78 9.35
CA ALA A 181 7.91 -14.16 8.29
C ALA A 181 7.63 -13.02 7.30
N GLY A 182 8.20 -11.82 7.53
CA GLY A 182 8.20 -10.70 6.61
C GLY A 182 9.04 -9.54 7.16
N PHE A 183 9.64 -8.75 6.27
CA PHE A 183 10.47 -7.60 6.62
C PHE A 183 10.19 -6.43 5.67
N TYR A 184 9.88 -5.27 6.25
CA TYR A 184 9.45 -4.07 5.54
C TYR A 184 10.13 -2.83 6.13
N PRO A 185 11.38 -2.55 5.76
CA PRO A 185 12.07 -1.34 6.18
C PRO A 185 11.60 -0.14 5.35
N ARG A 186 11.34 0.99 6.00
CA ARG A 186 11.00 2.25 5.33
C ARG A 186 11.58 3.47 6.04
N SER A 187 11.87 4.50 5.26
CA SER A 187 12.05 5.86 5.75
C SER A 187 10.73 6.39 6.32
N LEU A 188 10.78 7.18 7.38
CA LEU A 188 9.62 7.87 7.95
C LEU A 188 9.51 9.33 7.49
N THR A 189 10.46 9.77 6.66
CA THR A 189 10.44 11.10 6.06
C THR A 189 10.74 11.03 4.57
N ALA A 190 10.16 11.95 3.81
CA ALA A 190 10.61 12.29 2.46
C ALA A 190 10.94 13.78 2.43
N ALA A 191 12.00 14.19 1.72
CA ALA A 191 12.45 15.58 1.64
C ALA A 191 12.45 16.33 3.02
N SER A 192 12.91 15.65 4.08
CA SER A 192 12.95 16.14 5.47
C SER A 192 11.60 16.32 6.20
N HIS A 193 10.50 15.84 5.63
CA HIS A 193 9.15 15.95 6.21
C HIS A 193 8.52 14.58 6.46
N ASP A 194 7.75 14.46 7.55
CA ASP A 194 6.99 13.25 7.85
C ASP A 194 5.63 13.23 7.15
N GLY A 195 4.96 12.08 7.18
CA GLY A 195 3.66 11.93 6.52
C GLY A 195 2.53 12.79 7.12
N LEU A 196 2.61 13.21 8.39
CA LEU A 196 1.61 14.11 8.98
C LEU A 196 1.77 15.54 8.46
N TRP A 197 3.01 15.97 8.24
CA TRP A 197 3.32 17.22 7.56
C TRP A 197 2.74 17.20 6.15
N TYR A 198 3.00 16.14 5.36
CA TYR A 198 2.47 16.01 4.00
C TYR A 198 0.94 16.00 3.97
N TRP A 199 0.30 15.30 4.91
CA TRP A 199 -1.15 15.30 5.03
C TRP A 199 -1.70 16.71 5.31
N THR A 200 -1.03 17.47 6.18
CA THR A 200 -1.40 18.86 6.49
C THR A 200 -1.22 19.77 5.28
N GLN A 201 -0.11 19.65 4.55
CA GLN A 201 0.14 20.42 3.33
C GLN A 201 -0.85 20.08 2.22
N ALA A 202 -1.18 18.79 2.05
CA ALA A 202 -2.17 18.35 1.07
C ALA A 202 -3.52 19.04 1.30
N ARG A 203 -3.99 19.08 2.56
CA ARG A 203 -5.22 19.79 2.94
C ARG A 203 -5.17 21.28 2.61
N ASP A 204 -4.02 21.93 2.81
CA ASP A 204 -3.84 23.34 2.45
C ASP A 204 -3.93 23.56 0.93
N GLN A 205 -3.25 22.72 0.14
CA GLN A 205 -3.30 22.79 -1.32
C GLN A 205 -4.72 22.56 -1.87
N ILE A 206 -5.48 21.63 -1.29
CA ILE A 206 -6.89 21.43 -1.67
C ILE A 206 -7.75 22.66 -1.36
N LYS A 207 -7.57 23.30 -0.21
CA LYS A 207 -8.28 24.57 0.11
C LYS A 207 -7.96 25.67 -0.90
N ASN A 208 -6.72 25.70 -1.39
CA ASN A 208 -6.25 26.64 -2.41
C ASN A 208 -6.59 26.21 -3.85
N LYS A 209 -7.37 25.12 -4.03
CA LYS A 209 -7.79 24.55 -5.33
C LYS A 209 -6.62 24.05 -6.20
N HIS A 210 -5.46 23.79 -5.60
CA HIS A 210 -4.32 23.16 -6.26
C HIS A 210 -4.45 21.64 -6.20
N LEU A 211 -5.39 21.09 -6.99
CA LEU A 211 -5.82 19.68 -6.87
C LEU A 211 -4.69 18.70 -7.14
N TRP A 212 -3.84 18.92 -8.15
CA TRP A 212 -2.72 18.01 -8.43
C TRP A 212 -1.66 18.02 -7.36
N THR A 213 -1.28 19.22 -6.89
CA THR A 213 -0.33 19.34 -5.78
C THR A 213 -0.87 18.65 -4.53
N GLY A 214 -2.14 18.91 -4.17
CA GLY A 214 -2.78 18.26 -3.02
C GLY A 214 -2.86 16.75 -3.16
N TYR A 215 -3.22 16.24 -4.34
CA TYR A 215 -3.25 14.80 -4.62
C TYR A 215 -1.88 14.15 -4.44
N LEU A 216 -0.82 14.71 -5.02
CA LEU A 216 0.53 14.16 -4.90
C LEU A 216 1.03 14.17 -3.44
N LEU A 217 0.75 15.22 -2.68
CA LEU A 217 1.09 15.28 -1.26
C LEU A 217 0.27 14.28 -0.43
N TYR A 218 -0.99 14.00 -0.78
CA TYR A 218 -1.76 12.92 -0.16
C TYR A 218 -1.15 11.54 -0.44
N GLN A 219 -0.65 11.29 -1.65
CA GLN A 219 0.02 10.03 -1.99
C GLN A 219 1.31 9.86 -1.18
N GLU A 220 2.10 10.93 -1.03
CA GLU A 220 3.30 10.91 -0.19
C GLU A 220 2.94 10.66 1.29
N ALA A 221 1.92 11.34 1.80
CA ALA A 221 1.43 11.11 3.16
C ALA A 221 1.01 9.65 3.39
N GLN A 222 0.32 9.03 2.42
CA GLN A 222 -0.07 7.62 2.49
C GLN A 222 1.16 6.70 2.53
N SER A 223 2.13 6.94 1.66
CA SER A 223 3.37 6.17 1.58
C SER A 223 4.13 6.16 2.92
N LEU A 224 4.25 7.33 3.57
CA LEU A 224 4.99 7.52 4.81
C LEU A 224 4.21 7.07 6.06
N LEU A 225 2.89 7.29 6.10
CA LEU A 225 2.05 6.95 7.27
C LEU A 225 1.66 5.48 7.30
N GLN A 226 1.47 4.85 6.14
CA GLN A 226 1.24 3.42 6.08
C GLN A 226 2.54 2.71 6.50
N PRO A 227 2.53 1.78 7.46
CA PRO A 227 3.75 1.06 7.80
C PRO A 227 4.08 -0.06 6.81
N VAL A 228 3.08 -0.82 6.38
CA VAL A 228 3.16 -1.92 5.43
C VAL A 228 1.82 -2.04 4.69
N GLY A 229 1.83 -2.56 3.45
CA GLY A 229 0.64 -2.68 2.58
C GLY A 229 -0.56 -3.41 3.19
N PHE A 230 -0.32 -4.36 4.11
CA PHE A 230 -1.36 -5.11 4.80
C PHE A 230 -1.84 -4.46 6.10
N VAL A 231 -1.25 -3.34 6.53
CA VAL A 231 -1.62 -2.66 7.78
C VAL A 231 -2.51 -1.46 7.46
N GLY A 232 -3.70 -1.43 8.05
CA GLY A 232 -4.65 -0.33 8.03
C GLY A 232 -4.86 0.28 9.41
N SER A 233 -5.54 1.42 9.44
CA SER A 233 -6.04 2.05 10.65
C SER A 233 -7.14 3.05 10.33
N THR A 234 -7.92 3.45 11.32
CA THR A 234 -8.94 4.49 11.13
C THR A 234 -8.38 5.82 10.62
N HIS A 235 -7.14 6.17 11.00
CA HIS A 235 -6.48 7.38 10.49
C HIS A 235 -6.06 7.23 9.03
N LEU A 236 -5.57 6.04 8.62
CA LEU A 236 -5.26 5.76 7.22
C LEU A 236 -6.52 5.74 6.36
N GLU A 237 -7.63 5.21 6.87
CA GLU A 237 -8.93 5.27 6.20
C GLU A 237 -9.40 6.71 6.00
N GLN A 238 -9.25 7.56 7.02
CA GLN A 238 -9.56 8.98 6.91
C GLN A 238 -8.68 9.65 5.85
N LEU A 239 -7.37 9.39 5.86
CA LEU A 239 -6.44 9.88 4.86
C LEU A 239 -6.85 9.46 3.44
N HIS A 240 -7.15 8.18 3.23
CA HIS A 240 -7.61 7.65 1.93
C HIS A 240 -8.93 8.30 1.48
N LYS A 241 -9.87 8.49 2.40
CA LYS A 241 -11.15 9.15 2.12
C LYS A 241 -10.96 10.60 1.69
N GLU A 242 -10.12 11.36 2.41
CA GLU A 242 -9.81 12.75 2.08
C GLU A 242 -9.09 12.87 0.72
N ALA A 243 -8.13 11.98 0.46
CA ALA A 243 -7.42 11.91 -0.81
C ALA A 243 -8.37 11.61 -1.98
N SER A 244 -9.23 10.60 -1.83
CA SER A 244 -10.19 10.18 -2.85
C SER A 244 -11.22 11.28 -3.14
N ALA A 245 -11.73 11.95 -2.11
CA ALA A 245 -12.69 13.04 -2.24
C ALA A 245 -12.10 14.29 -2.92
N SER A 246 -10.77 14.42 -2.90
CA SER A 246 -10.04 15.58 -3.43
C SER A 246 -9.26 15.26 -4.71
N ALA A 247 -9.43 14.06 -5.27
CA ALA A 247 -8.73 13.63 -6.46
C ALA A 247 -9.05 14.54 -7.66
N PRO A 248 -8.04 14.97 -8.45
CA PRO A 248 -8.25 15.67 -9.71
C PRO A 248 -9.28 14.95 -10.58
N PRO A 249 -10.25 15.64 -11.22
CA PRO A 249 -11.26 14.99 -12.07
C PRO A 249 -10.67 14.16 -13.20
N ALA A 250 -9.48 14.52 -13.68
CA ALA A 250 -8.74 13.77 -14.70
C ALA A 250 -8.30 12.36 -14.25
N LEU A 251 -8.39 12.05 -12.95
CA LEU A 251 -8.09 10.73 -12.37
C LEU A 251 -9.32 9.81 -12.27
N SER A 252 -10.49 10.20 -12.79
CA SER A 252 -11.71 9.39 -12.64
C SER A 252 -11.58 7.96 -13.18
N GLU A 253 -10.72 7.76 -14.17
CA GLU A 253 -10.40 6.45 -14.77
C GLU A 253 -9.00 5.93 -14.34
N GLY A 254 -8.32 6.64 -13.43
CA GLY A 254 -6.92 6.44 -13.09
C GLY A 254 -5.95 7.07 -14.10
N ILE A 255 -4.65 6.85 -13.89
CA ILE A 255 -3.60 7.09 -14.89
C ILE A 255 -2.92 5.75 -15.12
N SER A 256 -3.03 5.23 -16.35
CA SER A 256 -2.39 3.98 -16.76
C SER A 256 -2.03 4.02 -18.24
N PRO A 257 -1.33 3.00 -18.78
CA PRO A 257 -1.17 2.85 -20.22
C PRO A 257 -2.50 2.82 -21.00
N GLU A 258 -3.55 2.25 -20.41
CA GLU A 258 -4.90 2.14 -21.00
C GLU A 258 -5.72 3.43 -20.87
N ALA A 259 -5.50 4.19 -19.80
CA ALA A 259 -6.15 5.47 -19.53
C ALA A 259 -5.09 6.55 -19.20
N PRO A 260 -4.31 7.03 -20.20
CA PRO A 260 -3.26 7.99 -19.94
C PRO A 260 -3.82 9.40 -19.69
N LEU A 261 -3.12 10.15 -18.84
CA LEU A 261 -3.35 11.58 -18.70
C LEU A 261 -2.84 12.30 -19.95
N VAL A 262 -3.75 12.79 -20.79
CA VAL A 262 -3.43 13.48 -22.03
C VAL A 262 -3.26 14.98 -21.78
N VAL A 263 -2.07 15.50 -22.04
CA VAL A 263 -1.74 16.92 -21.93
C VAL A 263 -1.33 17.46 -23.29
N LYS A 264 -1.88 18.63 -23.67
CA LYS A 264 -1.55 19.28 -24.94
C LYS A 264 -0.43 20.30 -24.74
N GLY A 265 0.64 20.17 -25.52
CA GLY A 265 1.70 21.16 -25.62
C GLY A 265 1.27 22.41 -26.40
N GLN A 266 2.08 23.47 -26.34
CA GLN A 266 1.80 24.76 -26.99
C GLN A 266 1.65 24.66 -28.52
N THR A 267 2.30 23.67 -29.14
CA THR A 267 2.24 23.39 -30.58
C THR A 267 1.07 22.48 -30.98
N GLY A 268 0.23 22.08 -30.02
CA GLY A 268 -0.87 21.13 -30.23
C GLY A 268 -0.46 19.65 -30.13
N ALA A 269 0.83 19.35 -29.92
CA ALA A 269 1.31 17.99 -29.67
C ALA A 269 0.68 17.41 -28.39
N GLU A 270 0.28 16.13 -28.43
CA GLU A 270 -0.28 15.44 -27.27
C GLU A 270 0.79 14.61 -26.56
N PHE A 271 0.94 14.81 -25.25
CA PHE A 271 1.75 14.00 -24.36
C PHE A 271 0.83 13.12 -23.52
N ARG A 272 1.15 11.82 -23.44
CA ARG A 272 0.32 10.80 -22.77
C ARG A 272 1.09 10.27 -21.57
N PHE A 273 0.76 10.77 -20.39
CA PHE A 273 1.39 10.30 -19.16
C PHE A 273 0.67 9.06 -18.64
N THR A 274 1.44 8.01 -18.35
CA THR A 274 0.93 6.70 -17.91
C THR A 274 1.09 6.47 -16.42
N ASN A 275 1.85 7.36 -15.74
CA ASN A 275 1.97 7.43 -14.30
C ASN A 275 2.38 8.85 -13.88
N LEU A 276 1.99 9.25 -12.67
CA LEU A 276 2.35 10.52 -12.03
C LEU A 276 2.49 10.27 -10.52
N THR A 277 3.68 10.51 -9.96
CA THR A 277 4.01 10.29 -8.54
C THR A 277 5.05 11.31 -8.04
N THR A 278 5.57 11.11 -6.84
CA THR A 278 6.62 11.90 -6.21
C THR A 278 7.86 11.05 -5.91
N ASP A 279 9.02 11.70 -5.87
CA ASP A 279 10.28 11.06 -5.48
C ASP A 279 11.18 12.07 -4.74
N ASP A 280 11.99 11.58 -3.80
CA ASP A 280 12.91 12.37 -3.00
C ASP A 280 14.38 11.88 -3.09
N SER A 281 14.69 10.99 -4.03
CA SER A 281 15.97 10.28 -4.12
C SER A 281 17.16 11.19 -4.45
N ILE A 282 16.93 12.34 -5.08
CA ILE A 282 17.95 13.37 -5.36
C ILE A 282 18.45 14.04 -4.08
N GLY A 283 17.69 13.94 -3.00
CA GLY A 283 17.93 14.66 -1.76
C GLY A 283 17.54 16.13 -1.84
N GLY A 284 17.63 16.81 -0.70
CA GLY A 284 17.21 18.21 -0.53
C GLY A 284 15.94 18.35 0.30
N ASP A 285 15.33 19.53 0.22
CA ASP A 285 14.14 19.95 0.99
C ASP A 285 12.84 19.88 0.18
N LYS A 286 12.88 19.37 -1.06
CA LYS A 286 11.71 19.28 -1.94
C LYS A 286 11.61 17.93 -2.65
N LEU A 287 10.36 17.49 -2.83
CA LEU A 287 10.00 16.38 -3.71
C LEU A 287 10.13 16.79 -5.18
N TYR A 288 10.40 15.81 -6.04
CA TYR A 288 10.31 15.92 -7.49
C TYR A 288 9.02 15.25 -7.97
N VAL A 289 8.40 15.82 -9.00
CA VAL A 289 7.28 15.16 -9.69
C VAL A 289 7.87 14.14 -10.66
N VAL A 290 7.45 12.90 -10.56
CA VAL A 290 7.86 11.83 -11.47
C VAL A 290 6.70 11.48 -12.39
N VAL A 291 6.96 11.50 -13.69
CA VAL A 291 6.00 11.05 -14.71
C VAL A 291 6.58 9.98 -15.60
N HIS A 292 5.73 9.04 -15.97
CA HIS A 292 5.99 8.12 -17.07
C HIS A 292 5.27 8.61 -18.31
N LEU A 293 5.98 8.69 -19.42
CA LEU A 293 5.48 9.11 -20.72
C LEU A 293 5.37 7.88 -21.62
N ALA A 294 4.18 7.66 -22.18
CA ALA A 294 3.95 6.58 -23.13
C ALA A 294 4.95 6.64 -24.30
N PRO A 295 5.30 5.51 -24.92
CA PRO A 295 6.06 5.52 -26.16
C PRO A 295 5.32 6.33 -27.23
N ASP A 296 6.06 6.92 -28.18
CA ASP A 296 5.41 7.51 -29.36
C ASP A 296 4.66 6.41 -30.11
N PRO A 297 3.46 6.70 -30.66
CA PRO A 297 2.83 5.76 -31.56
C PRO A 297 3.81 5.47 -32.70
N GLU A 298 4.22 4.21 -32.82
CA GLU A 298 5.07 3.77 -33.91
C GLU A 298 4.37 4.12 -35.23
N PRO A 299 5.06 4.69 -36.23
CA PRO A 299 4.44 4.92 -37.52
C PRO A 299 3.87 3.59 -38.02
N GLU A 300 2.56 3.55 -38.29
CA GLU A 300 1.92 2.34 -38.79
C GLU A 300 2.76 1.78 -39.95
N PRO A 301 3.10 0.48 -39.94
CA PRO A 301 3.79 -0.12 -41.06
C PRO A 301 2.94 0.14 -42.31
N ALA A 302 3.59 0.69 -43.35
CA ALA A 302 2.93 1.00 -44.62
C ALA A 302 2.06 -0.19 -45.01
N THR A 303 0.74 0.01 -45.03
CA THR A 303 -0.20 -1.04 -45.36
C THR A 303 0.13 -1.58 -46.74
N THR A 304 0.49 -2.85 -46.80
CA THR A 304 0.61 -3.56 -48.07
C THR A 304 -0.75 -3.45 -48.79
N PRO A 305 -0.80 -3.05 -50.07
CA PRO A 305 -2.07 -2.92 -50.79
C PRO A 305 -2.81 -4.27 -50.78
N GLY A 306 -3.96 -4.35 -50.10
CA GLY A 306 -4.84 -5.53 -50.14
C GLY A 306 -5.60 -5.91 -48.86
N THR A 307 -5.27 -5.36 -47.69
CA THR A 307 -5.96 -5.72 -46.44
C THR A 307 -7.15 -4.77 -46.16
N PRO A 308 -8.38 -5.28 -45.90
CA PRO A 308 -9.51 -4.43 -45.52
C PRO A 308 -9.25 -3.71 -44.20
N PRO A 309 -9.65 -2.44 -44.03
CA PRO A 309 -9.39 -1.70 -42.80
C PRO A 309 -10.19 -2.29 -41.63
N ALA A 310 -9.48 -2.58 -40.53
CA ALA A 310 -10.11 -2.79 -39.23
C ALA A 310 -10.79 -1.49 -38.77
N LYS A 311 -11.82 -1.62 -37.92
CA LYS A 311 -12.61 -0.54 -37.29
C LYS A 311 -11.77 0.71 -37.03
N ALA A 312 -12.21 1.84 -37.58
CA ALA A 312 -11.53 3.14 -37.46
C ALA A 312 -11.29 3.52 -35.99
N THR A 313 -10.03 3.51 -35.58
CA THR A 313 -9.52 4.28 -34.45
C THR A 313 -9.43 5.75 -34.87
N PRO A 314 -9.55 6.71 -33.93
CA PRO A 314 -9.35 8.12 -34.23
C PRO A 314 -7.97 8.36 -34.84
N LYS A 315 -7.94 8.93 -36.05
CA LYS A 315 -6.72 9.31 -36.75
C LYS A 315 -5.86 10.23 -35.87
N PRO A 316 -4.60 9.87 -35.55
CA PRO A 316 -3.70 10.76 -34.83
C PRO A 316 -3.49 12.06 -35.64
N ALA A 317 -3.34 13.19 -34.93
CA ALA A 317 -2.94 14.45 -35.52
C ALA A 317 -1.65 14.27 -36.37
N PRO A 318 -1.45 15.05 -37.45
CA PRO A 318 -0.29 14.90 -38.33
C PRO A 318 1.00 14.98 -37.52
N ALA A 319 1.79 13.90 -37.59
CA ALA A 319 3.05 13.77 -36.87
C ALA A 319 3.99 14.93 -37.26
N THR A 320 4.21 15.85 -36.32
CA THR A 320 5.45 16.64 -36.29
C THR A 320 6.63 15.68 -36.34
N ALA A 321 7.73 16.08 -36.99
CA ALA A 321 8.94 15.26 -37.08
C ALA A 321 9.31 14.67 -35.70
N PRO A 322 9.75 13.39 -35.63
CA PRO A 322 10.03 12.75 -34.35
C PRO A 322 11.11 13.54 -33.61
N LEU A 323 10.75 14.02 -32.41
CA LEU A 323 11.68 14.72 -31.53
C LEU A 323 12.74 13.75 -31.02
N SER A 324 13.92 14.27 -30.67
CA SER A 324 14.87 13.46 -29.89
C SER A 324 14.22 13.09 -28.55
N PRO A 325 14.55 11.93 -27.92
CA PRO A 325 13.99 11.57 -26.62
C PRO A 325 14.15 12.65 -25.54
N LYS A 326 15.27 13.39 -25.59
CA LYS A 326 15.53 14.53 -24.70
C LYS A 326 14.57 15.69 -24.96
N ASP A 327 14.41 16.11 -26.22
CA ASP A 327 13.54 17.22 -26.59
C ASP A 327 12.06 16.88 -26.36
N ARG A 328 11.69 15.61 -26.55
CA ARG A 328 10.37 15.08 -26.24
C ARG A 328 10.06 15.19 -24.75
N ASN A 329 10.97 14.73 -23.89
CA ASN A 329 10.81 14.84 -22.45
C ASN A 329 10.75 16.29 -21.98
N ALA A 330 11.63 17.16 -22.48
CA ALA A 330 11.61 18.58 -22.16
C ALA A 330 10.28 19.24 -22.57
N SER A 331 9.78 18.95 -23.77
CA SER A 331 8.50 19.45 -24.25
C SER A 331 7.33 18.92 -23.40
N ALA A 332 7.40 17.66 -22.95
CA ALA A 332 6.41 17.08 -22.06
C ALA A 332 6.40 17.76 -20.67
N MET A 333 7.57 18.09 -20.11
CA MET A 333 7.67 18.86 -18.85
C MET A 333 7.02 20.23 -18.97
N VAL A 334 7.32 20.96 -20.05
CA VAL A 334 6.74 22.28 -20.31
C VAL A 334 5.21 22.18 -20.46
N ALA A 335 4.74 21.19 -21.23
CA ALA A 335 3.30 20.96 -21.41
C ALA A 335 2.59 20.62 -20.09
N LEU A 336 3.18 19.73 -19.28
CA LEU A 336 2.65 19.37 -17.96
C LEU A 336 2.51 20.59 -17.06
N LEU A 337 3.56 21.40 -16.93
CA LEU A 337 3.56 22.58 -16.07
C LEU A 337 2.75 23.76 -16.62
N ALA A 338 2.47 23.78 -17.92
CA ALA A 338 1.52 24.73 -18.51
C ALA A 338 0.07 24.32 -18.21
N ALA A 339 -0.23 23.01 -18.23
CA ALA A 339 -1.54 22.49 -17.87
C ALA A 339 -1.82 22.57 -16.37
N TYR A 340 -0.79 22.35 -15.54
CA TYR A 340 -0.89 22.31 -14.07
C TYR A 340 0.16 23.22 -13.42
N PRO A 341 -0.01 24.56 -13.52
CA PRO A 341 0.96 25.53 -13.01
C PRO A 341 1.15 25.48 -11.49
N GLU A 342 0.20 24.91 -10.75
CA GLU A 342 0.26 24.72 -9.30
C GLU A 342 1.44 23.83 -8.85
N LEU A 343 1.96 22.98 -9.73
CA LEU A 343 3.10 22.11 -9.42
C LEU A 343 4.40 22.91 -9.20
N LYS A 344 4.52 24.10 -9.79
CA LYS A 344 5.75 24.90 -9.76
C LYS A 344 6.13 25.44 -8.38
N SER A 345 5.13 25.65 -7.52
CA SER A 345 5.35 26.30 -6.21
C SER A 345 5.88 25.33 -5.16
N THR A 346 5.56 24.04 -5.30
CA THR A 346 5.75 23.04 -4.25
C THR A 346 6.92 22.11 -4.54
N PHE A 347 7.08 21.69 -5.79
CA PHE A 347 8.06 20.68 -6.18
C PHE A 347 9.39 21.28 -6.63
N GLY A 348 10.49 20.55 -6.42
CA GLY A 348 11.86 20.95 -6.76
C GLY A 348 12.17 20.83 -8.25
N GLY A 349 11.46 19.94 -8.96
CA GLY A 349 11.63 19.70 -10.39
C GLY A 349 10.74 18.58 -10.91
N VAL A 350 11.01 18.13 -12.13
CA VAL A 350 10.27 17.06 -12.81
C VAL A 350 11.22 16.03 -13.38
N TRP A 351 10.88 14.75 -13.22
CA TRP A 351 11.50 13.61 -13.87
C TRP A 351 10.54 13.02 -14.88
N VAL A 352 10.99 12.88 -16.13
CA VAL A 352 10.23 12.20 -17.18
C VAL A 352 10.94 10.93 -17.57
N PHE A 353 10.25 9.81 -17.36
CA PHE A 353 10.63 8.49 -17.87
C PHE A 353 9.90 8.27 -19.20
N ALA A 354 10.61 8.31 -20.32
CA ALA A 354 10.05 7.91 -21.60
C ALA A 354 10.08 6.39 -21.70
N ASP A 355 8.92 5.76 -21.54
CA ASP A 355 8.77 4.32 -21.58
C ASP A 355 9.01 3.79 -23.00
N ASN A 356 9.67 2.63 -23.08
CA ASN A 356 9.92 1.94 -24.34
C ASN A 356 9.76 0.43 -24.13
N PRO A 357 8.80 -0.25 -24.79
CA PRO A 357 8.57 -1.68 -24.58
C PRO A 357 9.84 -2.52 -24.75
N GLY A 358 10.16 -3.31 -23.73
CA GLY A 358 11.33 -4.21 -23.73
C GLY A 358 12.70 -3.51 -23.61
N LYS A 359 12.75 -2.21 -23.30
CA LYS A 359 13.99 -1.44 -23.10
C LYS A 359 13.90 -0.62 -21.81
N ASN A 360 15.07 -0.26 -21.28
CA ASN A 360 15.12 0.70 -20.17
C ASN A 360 14.58 2.06 -20.65
N PRO A 361 13.76 2.75 -19.83
CA PRO A 361 13.22 4.06 -20.20
C PRO A 361 14.34 5.09 -20.35
N PHE A 362 14.13 6.06 -21.23
CA PHE A 362 15.01 7.23 -21.33
C PHE A 362 14.56 8.29 -20.32
N VAL A 363 15.43 8.65 -19.39
CA VAL A 363 15.10 9.54 -18.27
C VAL A 363 15.66 10.94 -18.51
N THR A 364 14.83 11.96 -18.34
CA THR A 364 15.27 13.35 -18.24
C THR A 364 14.82 13.90 -16.89
N GLU A 365 15.75 14.50 -16.17
CA GLU A 365 15.52 15.30 -14.97
C GLU A 365 15.71 16.77 -15.31
N GLN A 366 14.82 17.65 -14.83
CA GLN A 366 15.06 19.09 -14.81
C GLN A 366 14.59 19.73 -13.50
N PRO A 367 15.41 20.59 -12.87
CA PRO A 367 14.97 21.47 -11.80
C PRO A 367 13.83 22.39 -12.27
N MET A 368 12.92 22.73 -11.36
CA MET A 368 11.73 23.54 -11.69
C MET A 368 12.08 24.89 -12.33
N ALA A 369 13.22 25.48 -11.95
CA ALA A 369 13.69 26.76 -12.48
C ALA A 369 14.19 26.69 -13.95
N GLU A 370 14.47 25.50 -14.46
CA GLU A 370 15.02 25.27 -15.80
C GLU A 370 13.95 24.91 -16.83
N ILE A 371 12.73 24.58 -16.40
CA ILE A 371 11.62 24.21 -17.28
C ILE A 371 10.92 25.49 -17.76
N ARG A 372 11.05 25.85 -19.04
CA ARG A 372 10.56 27.11 -19.62
C ARG A 372 9.62 26.94 -20.80
#